data_AF-A0A3D0MUT6-F1
#
_entry.id   AF-A0A3D0MUT6-F1
#
_cell.length_a   1.000
_cell.length_b   1.000
_cell.length_c   1.000
_cell.angle_alpha   90.00
_cell.angle_beta   90.00
_cell.angle_gamma   90.00
#
_symmetry.space_group_name_H-M   'P 1'
#
loop_
_entity.id
_entity.type
_entity.pdbx_description
1 polymer ?
#
loop_
_entity_poly.entity_id
_entity_poly.type
_entity_poly.pdbx_seq_one_letter_code
_entity_poly.pdbx_strand_id
1 'polypeptide(L)'
;MVISKSLHKGYKIALCISAFFVVLVTIHIIAKEGLHFFNLNLSKVYEFRRASAQTVAQGFFAYLNNWVFKVFNMFLLTWALYKNKKIFIIISLLLQVFFFAISAHKSVLFSPILILLIRYISSKKQLPVLFPFFYLTGIGCSLNIFLLFNNIWPLSLIVRRALFVPAFLNFKYYLFFQNNPLIYFSNSVFIKRLIHYPYDIPVPLLISEFIGHNPESWANTGFLGAGYAQLSYLGIIVYSVLIGFILRIVNNSTKTYPFWVGSSLIAIPIFSVFTSSDLTTGLLTHGLALGIFLLWLIKTNIAKST
;
A
#
# COMPACT_ATOMS: atom_id res chain seq x y z
N MET A 1 -4.49 -30.14 17.58
CA MET A 1 -5.11 -28.89 17.09
C MET A 1 -5.64 -29.16 15.69
N VAL A 2 -6.97 -29.15 15.54
CA VAL A 2 -7.68 -29.62 14.35
C VAL A 2 -7.33 -28.76 13.14
N ILE A 3 -6.56 -29.30 12.21
CA ILE A 3 -6.30 -28.67 10.91
C ILE A 3 -7.59 -28.79 10.11
N SER A 4 -8.33 -27.67 10.03
CA SER A 4 -9.61 -27.57 9.33
C SER A 4 -9.56 -28.18 7.93
N LYS A 5 -10.60 -28.93 7.55
CA LYS A 5 -10.87 -29.36 6.17
C LYS A 5 -10.65 -28.18 5.22
N SER A 6 -9.52 -28.19 4.51
CA SER A 6 -9.12 -27.09 3.64
C SER A 6 -10.04 -27.02 2.43
N LEU A 7 -10.43 -25.79 2.03
CA LEU A 7 -11.26 -25.53 0.85
C LEU A 7 -10.55 -26.08 -0.40
N HIS A 8 -11.01 -27.23 -0.90
CA HIS A 8 -10.47 -27.95 -2.06
C HIS A 8 -10.48 -27.14 -3.38
N LYS A 9 -11.01 -25.91 -3.36
CA LYS A 9 -11.06 -24.95 -4.48
C LYS A 9 -10.64 -23.52 -4.09
N GLY A 10 -9.85 -23.34 -3.02
CA GLY A 10 -9.49 -22.02 -2.46
C GLY A 10 -8.95 -21.01 -3.48
N TYR A 11 -8.06 -21.42 -4.39
CA TYR A 11 -7.55 -20.52 -5.44
C TYR A 11 -8.64 -20.10 -6.46
N LYS A 12 -9.61 -20.98 -6.77
CA LYS A 12 -10.72 -20.62 -7.68
C LYS A 12 -11.61 -19.57 -7.02
N ILE A 13 -11.85 -19.72 -5.72
CA ILE A 13 -12.59 -18.74 -4.92
C ILE A 13 -11.85 -17.40 -4.92
N ALA A 14 -10.53 -17.40 -4.67
CA ALA A 14 -9.73 -16.17 -4.72
C ALA A 14 -9.81 -15.48 -6.09
N LEU A 15 -9.76 -16.24 -7.20
CA LEU A 15 -9.91 -15.71 -8.55
C LEU A 15 -11.32 -15.16 -8.81
N CYS A 16 -12.36 -15.90 -8.45
CA CYS A 16 -13.75 -15.47 -8.63
C CYS A 16 -14.05 -14.20 -7.83
N ILE A 17 -13.63 -14.14 -6.56
CA ILE A 17 -13.78 -12.94 -5.71
C ILE A 17 -13.03 -11.75 -6.31
N SER A 18 -11.78 -11.96 -6.74
CA SER A 18 -10.97 -10.88 -7.31
C SER A 18 -11.58 -10.36 -8.62
N ALA A 19 -12.00 -11.26 -9.52
CA ALA A 19 -12.65 -10.89 -10.77
C ALA A 19 -14.00 -10.19 -10.53
N PHE A 20 -14.81 -10.69 -9.59
CA PHE A 20 -16.07 -10.07 -9.21
C PHE A 20 -15.88 -8.63 -8.75
N PHE A 21 -14.96 -8.37 -7.81
CA PHE A 21 -14.73 -7.01 -7.32
C PHE A 21 -14.14 -6.09 -8.39
N VAL A 22 -13.23 -6.60 -9.23
CA VAL A 22 -12.67 -5.84 -10.36
C VAL A 22 -13.78 -5.42 -11.32
N VAL A 23 -14.69 -6.33 -11.69
CA VAL A 23 -15.83 -6.04 -12.56
C VAL A 23 -16.79 -5.06 -11.88
N LEU A 24 -17.14 -5.29 -10.62
CA LEU A 24 -18.06 -4.43 -9.87
C LEU A 24 -17.54 -2.99 -9.77
N VAL A 25 -16.26 -2.79 -9.45
CA VAL A 25 -15.66 -1.44 -9.38
C VAL A 25 -15.58 -0.81 -10.77
N THR A 26 -15.25 -1.58 -11.80
CA THR A 26 -15.22 -1.05 -13.18
C THR A 26 -16.61 -0.57 -13.62
N ILE A 27 -17.66 -1.35 -13.35
CA ILE A 27 -19.05 -0.96 -13.63
C ILE A 27 -19.43 0.27 -12.80
N HIS A 28 -19.09 0.32 -11.51
CA HIS A 28 -19.38 1.46 -10.65
C HIS A 28 -18.74 2.76 -11.17
N ILE A 29 -17.47 2.69 -11.56
CA ILE A 29 -16.74 3.82 -12.16
C ILE A 29 -17.47 4.32 -13.40
N ILE A 30 -17.87 3.43 -14.30
CA ILE A 30 -18.57 3.81 -15.54
C ILE A 30 -19.94 4.41 -15.23
N ALA A 31 -20.69 3.80 -14.30
CA ALA A 31 -22.01 4.26 -13.89
C ALA A 31 -22.00 5.62 -13.16
N LYS A 32 -20.86 6.01 -12.55
CA LYS A 32 -20.66 7.31 -11.91
C LYS A 32 -19.97 8.33 -12.82
N GLU A 33 -20.05 8.12 -14.13
CA GLU A 33 -19.44 9.00 -15.14
C GLU A 33 -17.93 9.23 -14.91
N GLY A 34 -17.25 8.24 -14.32
CA GLY A 34 -15.85 8.34 -13.94
C GLY A 34 -14.91 8.60 -15.12
N LEU A 35 -15.37 8.33 -16.34
CA LEU A 35 -14.68 8.64 -17.60
C LEU A 35 -14.43 10.14 -17.78
N HIS A 36 -15.25 11.02 -17.20
CA HIS A 36 -15.02 12.47 -17.23
C HIS A 36 -13.70 12.86 -16.53
N PHE A 37 -13.24 12.05 -15.58
CA PHE A 37 -11.99 12.28 -14.86
C PHE A 37 -10.79 11.56 -15.49
N PHE A 38 -10.93 11.00 -16.69
CA PHE A 38 -9.85 10.31 -17.38
C PHE A 38 -8.67 11.26 -17.65
N ASN A 39 -7.55 11.04 -16.95
CA ASN A 39 -6.35 11.84 -17.10
C ASN A 39 -5.09 10.98 -17.00
N LEU A 40 -4.30 10.97 -18.07
CA LEU A 40 -2.99 10.31 -18.11
C LEU A 40 -1.82 11.29 -17.85
N ASN A 41 -2.10 12.58 -17.70
CA ASN A 41 -1.07 13.58 -17.46
C ASN A 41 -0.57 13.55 -16.01
N LEU A 42 0.69 13.16 -15.84
CA LEU A 42 1.37 13.00 -14.54
C LEU A 42 1.58 14.33 -13.78
N SER A 43 1.42 15.49 -14.42
CA SER A 43 1.52 16.80 -13.78
C SER A 43 0.21 17.24 -13.13
N LYS A 44 -0.95 16.94 -13.74
CA LYS A 44 -2.29 17.33 -13.25
C LYS A 44 -2.93 16.35 -12.27
N VAL A 45 -2.13 15.40 -11.78
CA VAL A 45 -2.59 14.27 -10.97
C VAL A 45 -3.35 14.69 -9.71
N TYR A 46 -2.97 15.78 -9.05
CA TYR A 46 -3.61 16.20 -7.79
C TYR A 46 -5.00 16.82 -7.99
N GLU A 47 -5.20 17.56 -9.08
CA GLU A 47 -6.47 18.20 -9.44
C GLU A 47 -7.53 17.14 -9.74
N PHE A 48 -7.23 16.25 -10.70
CA PHE A 48 -8.13 15.16 -11.09
C PHE A 48 -8.39 14.17 -9.96
N ARG A 49 -7.43 13.97 -9.05
CA ARG A 49 -7.64 13.13 -7.87
C ARG A 49 -8.73 13.68 -6.95
N ARG A 50 -8.71 14.98 -6.65
CA ARG A 50 -9.72 15.60 -5.76
C ARG A 50 -11.12 15.47 -6.38
N ALA A 51 -11.24 15.80 -7.67
CA ALA A 51 -12.51 15.73 -8.40
C ALA A 51 -13.06 14.28 -8.51
N SER A 52 -12.19 13.31 -8.83
CA SER A 52 -12.55 11.89 -8.88
C SER A 52 -12.93 11.35 -7.50
N ALA A 53 -12.21 11.74 -6.45
CA ALA A 53 -12.52 11.31 -5.09
C ALA A 53 -13.91 11.78 -4.62
N GLN A 54 -14.32 12.98 -5.04
CA GLN A 54 -15.64 13.51 -4.72
C GLN A 54 -16.79 12.82 -5.46
N THR A 55 -16.54 12.06 -6.53
CA THR A 55 -17.62 11.47 -7.34
C THR A 55 -17.63 9.94 -7.28
N VAL A 56 -16.46 9.33 -7.45
CA VAL A 56 -16.29 7.88 -7.68
C VAL A 56 -15.74 7.16 -6.44
N ALA A 57 -15.14 7.89 -5.49
CA ALA A 57 -14.51 7.30 -4.30
C ALA A 57 -15.13 7.83 -3.00
N GLN A 58 -16.47 7.82 -2.92
CA GLN A 58 -17.20 8.18 -1.70
C GLN A 58 -17.51 6.96 -0.82
N GLY A 59 -17.47 7.14 0.50
CA GLY A 59 -17.90 6.14 1.49
C GLY A 59 -17.24 4.77 1.29
N PHE A 60 -18.06 3.72 1.17
CA PHE A 60 -17.59 2.35 0.97
C PHE A 60 -16.74 2.16 -0.29
N PHE A 61 -17.08 2.86 -1.39
CA PHE A 61 -16.32 2.77 -2.65
C PHE A 61 -14.93 3.38 -2.55
N ALA A 62 -14.65 4.28 -1.60
CA ALA A 62 -13.29 4.75 -1.32
C ALA A 62 -12.34 3.60 -0.93
N TYR A 63 -12.84 2.69 -0.09
CA TYR A 63 -12.12 1.49 0.32
C TYR A 63 -12.07 0.46 -0.81
N LEU A 64 -13.22 0.20 -1.43
CA LEU A 64 -13.35 -0.82 -2.47
C LEU A 64 -12.47 -0.53 -3.70
N ASN A 65 -12.43 0.73 -4.14
CA ASN A 65 -11.57 1.16 -5.24
C ASN A 65 -10.10 0.90 -4.89
N ASN A 66 -9.66 1.29 -3.68
CA ASN A 66 -8.29 1.00 -3.24
C ASN A 66 -7.99 -0.50 -3.22
N TRP A 67 -8.91 -1.33 -2.74
CA TRP A 67 -8.76 -2.79 -2.71
C TRP A 67 -8.65 -3.38 -4.11
N VAL A 68 -9.47 -2.92 -5.05
CA VAL A 68 -9.42 -3.39 -6.44
C VAL A 68 -8.11 -2.99 -7.11
N PHE A 69 -7.72 -1.72 -6.99
CA PHE A 69 -6.55 -1.19 -7.69
C PHE A 69 -5.23 -1.75 -7.17
N LYS A 70 -5.14 -1.99 -5.86
CA LYS A 70 -3.88 -2.36 -5.18
C LYS A 70 -3.79 -3.84 -4.81
N VAL A 71 -4.92 -4.55 -4.69
CA VAL A 71 -4.95 -5.94 -4.22
C VAL A 71 -5.57 -6.87 -5.25
N PHE A 72 -6.86 -6.72 -5.58
CA PHE A 72 -7.54 -7.71 -6.43
C PHE A 72 -7.00 -7.74 -7.86
N ASN A 73 -6.83 -6.60 -8.53
CA ASN A 73 -6.26 -6.58 -9.88
C ASN A 73 -4.79 -7.03 -9.88
N MET A 74 -4.04 -6.66 -8.85
CA MET A 74 -2.64 -7.10 -8.68
C MET A 74 -2.54 -8.62 -8.45
N PHE A 75 -3.50 -9.20 -7.73
CA PHE A 75 -3.63 -10.64 -7.57
C PHE A 75 -3.90 -11.35 -8.89
N LEU A 76 -4.84 -10.85 -9.70
CA LEU A 76 -5.12 -11.39 -11.03
C LEU A 76 -3.88 -11.31 -11.94
N LEU A 77 -3.17 -10.19 -11.92
CA LEU A 77 -1.93 -10.01 -12.66
C LEU A 77 -0.86 -11.02 -12.21
N THR A 78 -0.60 -11.14 -10.91
CA THR A 78 0.37 -12.09 -10.35
C THR A 78 0.01 -13.53 -10.72
N TRP A 79 -1.28 -13.90 -10.64
CA TRP A 79 -1.75 -15.22 -11.06
C TRP A 79 -1.55 -15.46 -12.56
N ALA A 80 -1.90 -14.48 -13.41
CA ALA A 80 -1.75 -14.59 -14.85
C ALA A 80 -0.27 -14.71 -15.25
N LEU A 81 0.63 -13.98 -14.57
CA LEU A 81 2.08 -14.10 -14.73
C LEU A 81 2.59 -15.47 -14.29
N TYR A 82 2.09 -15.99 -13.17
CA TYR A 82 2.47 -17.30 -12.62
C TYR A 82 2.02 -18.46 -13.53
N LYS A 83 0.81 -18.36 -14.12
CA LYS A 83 0.26 -19.35 -15.06
C LYS A 83 0.59 -19.07 -16.54
N ASN A 84 1.39 -18.05 -16.82
CA ASN A 84 1.78 -17.60 -18.16
C ASN A 84 0.59 -17.36 -19.11
N LYS A 85 -0.51 -16.79 -18.60
CA LYS A 85 -1.73 -16.52 -19.36
C LYS A 85 -1.71 -15.11 -19.96
N LYS A 86 -1.13 -14.97 -21.15
CA LYS A 86 -0.86 -13.67 -21.83
C LYS A 86 -2.08 -12.74 -21.92
N ILE A 87 -3.25 -13.27 -22.29
CA ILE A 87 -4.48 -12.47 -22.42
C ILE A 87 -4.84 -11.80 -21.08
N PHE A 88 -4.83 -12.55 -19.98
CA PHE A 88 -5.16 -12.02 -18.65
C PHE A 88 -4.11 -11.04 -18.12
N ILE A 89 -2.85 -11.19 -18.54
CA ILE A 89 -1.79 -10.20 -18.25
C ILE A 89 -2.16 -8.86 -18.91
N ILE A 90 -2.46 -8.89 -20.22
CA ILE A 90 -2.81 -7.67 -20.98
C ILE A 90 -4.07 -7.02 -20.38
N ILE A 91 -5.11 -7.80 -20.10
CA ILE A 91 -6.34 -7.28 -19.47
C ILE A 91 -6.03 -6.59 -18.13
N SER A 92 -5.25 -7.23 -17.26
CA SER A 92 -4.93 -6.67 -15.94
C SER A 92 -4.10 -5.37 -16.05
N LEU A 93 -3.20 -5.29 -17.03
CA LEU A 93 -2.40 -4.09 -17.31
C LEU A 93 -3.25 -2.95 -17.86
N LEU A 94 -4.13 -3.22 -18.83
CA LEU A 94 -5.06 -2.24 -19.37
C LEU A 94 -6.01 -1.71 -18.29
N LEU A 95 -6.56 -2.59 -17.47
CA LEU A 95 -7.37 -2.21 -16.30
C LEU A 95 -6.57 -1.34 -15.33
N GLN A 96 -5.28 -1.61 -15.13
CA GLN A 96 -4.47 -0.78 -14.24
C GLN A 96 -4.24 0.63 -14.80
N VAL A 97 -3.99 0.75 -16.11
CA VAL A 97 -3.88 2.06 -16.77
C VAL A 97 -5.21 2.81 -16.67
N PHE A 98 -6.33 2.12 -16.89
CA PHE A 98 -7.68 2.67 -16.72
C PHE A 98 -7.92 3.16 -15.28
N PHE A 99 -7.65 2.33 -14.27
CA PHE A 99 -7.78 2.71 -12.86
C PHE A 99 -6.86 3.88 -12.48
N PHE A 100 -5.65 3.95 -13.04
CA PHE A 100 -4.79 5.10 -12.86
C PHE A 100 -5.39 6.36 -13.50
N ALA A 101 -5.90 6.26 -14.73
CA ALA A 101 -6.45 7.39 -15.46
C ALA A 101 -7.60 8.07 -14.71
N ILE A 102 -8.44 7.30 -14.02
CA ILE A 102 -9.58 7.82 -13.25
C ILE A 102 -9.17 8.26 -11.84
N SER A 103 -8.33 7.47 -11.16
CA SER A 103 -8.01 7.72 -9.75
C SER A 103 -6.90 8.76 -9.57
N ALA A 104 -6.10 8.99 -10.61
CA ALA A 104 -4.89 9.81 -10.58
C ALA A 104 -4.00 9.48 -9.36
N HIS A 105 -3.83 8.21 -9.04
CA HIS A 105 -2.90 7.75 -8.01
C HIS A 105 -1.68 7.09 -8.65
N LYS A 106 -0.51 7.73 -8.58
CA LYS A 106 0.74 7.22 -9.16
C LYS A 106 1.07 5.79 -8.70
N SER A 107 0.79 5.46 -7.45
CA SER A 107 1.00 4.09 -6.92
C SER A 107 0.21 3.01 -7.66
N VAL A 108 -0.94 3.36 -8.25
CA VAL A 108 -1.75 2.44 -9.07
C VAL A 108 -1.03 2.16 -10.39
N LEU A 109 -0.50 3.18 -11.06
CA LEU A 109 0.24 2.98 -12.32
C LEU A 109 1.53 2.16 -12.13
N PHE A 110 2.26 2.40 -11.04
CA PHE A 110 3.56 1.75 -10.80
C PHE A 110 3.46 0.37 -10.16
N SER A 111 2.29 -0.07 -9.69
CA SER A 111 2.15 -1.36 -9.02
C SER A 111 2.47 -2.57 -9.93
N PRO A 112 2.05 -2.66 -11.20
CA PRO A 112 2.44 -3.75 -12.08
C PRO A 112 3.95 -3.80 -12.32
N ILE A 113 4.57 -2.62 -12.47
CA ILE A 113 6.02 -2.50 -12.68
C ILE A 113 6.76 -3.06 -11.46
N LEU A 114 6.30 -2.75 -10.25
CA LEU A 114 6.87 -3.32 -9.02
C LEU A 114 6.73 -4.84 -8.97
N ILE A 115 5.59 -5.41 -9.38
CA ILE A 115 5.38 -6.87 -9.43
C ILE A 115 6.36 -7.53 -10.41
N LEU A 116 6.51 -6.96 -11.60
CA LEU A 116 7.46 -7.44 -12.61
C LEU A 116 8.90 -7.35 -12.12
N LEU A 117 9.26 -6.25 -11.45
CA LEU A 117 10.59 -6.04 -10.86
C LEU A 117 10.87 -7.07 -9.75
N ILE A 118 9.92 -7.29 -8.83
CA ILE A 118 10.04 -8.29 -7.76
C ILE A 118 10.22 -9.68 -8.37
N ARG A 119 9.44 -10.04 -9.40
CA ARG A 119 9.58 -11.32 -10.11
C ARG A 119 10.97 -11.45 -10.76
N TYR A 120 11.44 -10.41 -11.43
CA TYR A 120 12.74 -10.40 -12.10
C TYR A 120 13.89 -10.53 -11.08
N ILE A 121 13.93 -9.69 -10.05
CA ILE A 121 14.95 -9.73 -9.00
C ILE A 121 14.96 -11.09 -8.30
N SER A 122 13.79 -11.61 -7.93
CA SER A 122 13.67 -12.90 -7.24
C SER A 122 14.10 -14.10 -8.10
N SER A 123 14.13 -13.95 -9.42
CA SER A 123 14.60 -15.00 -10.34
C SER A 123 16.12 -15.13 -10.39
N LYS A 124 16.86 -14.14 -9.86
CA LYS A 124 18.32 -14.08 -9.92
C LYS A 124 18.88 -14.16 -8.51
N LYS A 125 19.66 -15.21 -8.20
CA LYS A 125 20.19 -15.45 -6.84
C LYS A 125 20.99 -14.27 -6.27
N GLN A 126 21.75 -13.56 -7.10
CA GLN A 126 22.66 -12.49 -6.67
C GLN A 126 22.00 -11.10 -6.58
N LEU A 127 20.94 -10.83 -7.36
CA LEU A 127 20.36 -9.48 -7.43
C LEU A 127 19.79 -8.95 -6.10
N PRO A 128 19.11 -9.75 -5.26
CA PRO A 128 18.64 -9.28 -3.95
C PRO A 128 19.79 -8.82 -3.04
N VAL A 129 20.93 -9.51 -3.08
CA VAL A 129 22.12 -9.17 -2.26
C VAL A 129 22.77 -7.88 -2.74
N LEU A 130 22.66 -7.57 -4.03
CA LEU A 130 23.20 -6.35 -4.63
C LEU A 130 22.27 -5.13 -4.48
N PHE A 131 21.05 -5.29 -3.96
CA PHE A 131 20.09 -4.20 -3.83
C PHE A 131 20.61 -3.01 -2.99
N PRO A 132 21.27 -3.22 -1.83
CA PRO A 132 21.88 -2.11 -1.09
C PRO A 132 22.94 -1.37 -1.89
N PHE A 133 23.74 -2.09 -2.70
CA PHE A 133 24.74 -1.48 -3.56
C PHE A 133 24.08 -0.61 -4.64
N PHE A 134 23.08 -1.12 -5.36
CA PHE A 134 22.33 -0.32 -6.34
C PHE A 134 21.70 0.93 -5.72
N TYR A 135 21.19 0.81 -4.50
CA TYR A 135 20.62 1.93 -3.79
C TYR A 135 21.68 2.98 -3.43
N LEU A 136 22.83 2.57 -2.89
CA LEU A 136 23.96 3.45 -2.61
C LEU A 136 24.50 4.12 -3.87
N THR A 137 24.63 3.40 -4.99
CA THR A 137 24.99 3.97 -6.27
C THR A 137 23.96 5.00 -6.72
N GLY A 138 22.66 4.72 -6.58
CA GLY A 138 21.59 5.67 -6.88
C GLY A 138 21.68 6.96 -6.06
N ILE A 139 22.01 6.84 -4.77
CA ILE A 139 22.29 8.01 -3.90
C ILE A 139 23.50 8.78 -4.45
N GLY A 140 24.62 8.10 -4.69
CA GLY A 140 25.84 8.71 -5.24
C GLY A 140 25.60 9.44 -6.55
N CYS A 141 24.92 8.82 -7.52
CA CYS A 141 24.55 9.44 -8.79
C CYS A 141 23.64 10.65 -8.57
N SER A 142 22.64 10.56 -7.69
CA SER A 142 21.72 11.67 -7.42
C SER A 142 22.43 12.87 -6.78
N LEU A 143 23.41 12.62 -5.91
CA LEU A 143 24.26 13.65 -5.31
C LEU A 143 25.16 14.30 -6.35
N ASN A 144 25.82 13.52 -7.21
CA ASN A 144 26.64 14.05 -8.29
C ASN A 144 25.82 14.91 -9.27
N ILE A 145 24.60 14.48 -9.62
CA ILE A 145 23.70 15.28 -10.47
C ILE A 145 23.36 16.62 -9.80
N PHE A 146 23.12 16.61 -8.48
CA PHE A 146 22.87 17.84 -7.74
C PHE A 146 24.10 18.76 -7.72
N LEU A 147 25.29 18.23 -7.43
CA LEU A 147 26.52 19.03 -7.36
C LEU A 147 26.95 19.59 -8.72
N LEU A 148 26.79 18.82 -9.80
CA LEU A 148 27.23 19.21 -11.15
C LEU A 148 26.22 20.09 -11.89
N PHE A 149 24.91 19.86 -11.69
CA PHE A 149 23.86 20.50 -12.48
C PHE A 149 22.87 21.31 -11.63
N ASN A 150 23.09 21.43 -10.31
CA ASN A 150 22.15 22.04 -9.36
C ASN A 150 20.71 21.49 -9.44
N ASN A 151 20.56 20.26 -9.94
CA ASN A 151 19.25 19.63 -10.12
C ASN A 151 18.93 18.74 -8.91
N ILE A 152 18.08 19.26 -8.02
CA ILE A 152 17.68 18.56 -6.79
C ILE A 152 16.66 17.43 -7.03
N TRP A 153 16.07 17.33 -8.22
CA TRP A 153 14.94 16.44 -8.45
C TRP A 153 15.26 14.95 -8.18
N PRO A 154 16.37 14.37 -8.70
CA PRO A 154 16.73 12.98 -8.41
C PRO A 154 17.02 12.74 -6.92
N LEU A 155 17.76 13.66 -6.30
CA LEU A 155 18.11 13.60 -4.87
C LEU A 155 16.85 13.67 -4.00
N SER A 156 15.90 14.52 -4.38
CA SER A 156 14.61 14.63 -3.70
C SER A 156 13.79 13.34 -3.77
N LEU A 157 13.86 12.60 -4.88
CA LEU A 157 13.06 11.37 -5.04
C LEU A 157 13.71 10.19 -4.30
N ILE A 158 15.01 9.98 -4.50
CA ILE A 158 15.74 8.80 -4.03
C ILE A 158 16.08 8.92 -2.54
N VAL A 159 16.52 10.09 -2.09
CA VAL A 159 16.99 10.31 -0.72
C VAL A 159 15.91 10.95 0.13
N ARG A 160 15.45 12.14 -0.27
CA ARG A 160 14.51 12.92 0.57
C ARG A 160 13.20 12.17 0.78
N ARG A 161 12.52 11.76 -0.29
CA ARG A 161 11.19 11.14 -0.21
C ARG A 161 11.20 9.70 0.28
N ALA A 162 12.22 8.90 -0.09
CA ALA A 162 12.24 7.49 0.27
C ALA A 162 12.75 7.24 1.70
N LEU A 163 13.70 8.05 2.20
CA LEU A 163 14.32 7.85 3.52
C LEU A 163 13.95 8.95 4.52
N PHE A 164 14.28 10.20 4.18
CA PHE A 164 14.23 11.31 5.15
C PHE A 164 12.81 11.69 5.53
N VAL A 165 11.88 11.78 4.57
CA VAL A 165 10.49 12.19 4.85
C VAL A 165 9.80 11.21 5.81
N PRO A 166 9.82 9.88 5.59
CA PRO A 166 9.25 8.93 6.56
C PRO A 166 9.89 9.04 7.95
N ALA A 167 11.22 9.13 8.03
CA ALA A 167 11.93 9.26 9.30
C ALA A 167 11.59 10.57 10.03
N PHE A 168 11.57 11.69 9.29
CA PHE A 168 11.19 13.00 9.77
C PHE A 168 9.76 13.01 10.31
N LEU A 169 8.80 12.44 9.58
CA LEU A 169 7.41 12.39 10.02
C LEU A 169 7.22 11.49 11.23
N ASN A 170 7.90 10.34 11.32
CA ASN A 170 7.90 9.54 12.55
C ASN A 170 8.37 10.37 13.75
N PHE A 171 9.45 11.14 13.58
CA PHE A 171 9.99 11.98 14.66
C PHE A 171 9.07 13.17 15.01
N LYS A 172 8.39 13.77 14.02
CA LYS A 172 7.45 14.87 14.28
C LYS A 172 6.21 14.43 15.05
N TYR A 173 5.72 13.21 14.81
CA TYR A 173 4.66 12.63 15.63
C TYR A 173 5.11 12.47 17.07
N TYR A 174 6.32 11.95 17.29
CA TYR A 174 6.91 11.88 18.64
C TYR A 174 6.98 13.27 19.31
N LEU A 175 7.55 14.27 18.63
CA LEU A 175 7.71 15.61 19.19
C LEU A 175 6.39 16.30 19.56
N PHE A 176 5.33 16.01 18.81
CA PHE A 176 4.01 16.54 19.10
C PHE A 176 3.36 15.81 20.28
N PHE A 177 3.24 14.48 20.19
CA PHE A 177 2.50 13.68 21.17
C PHE A 177 3.22 13.45 22.51
N GLN A 178 4.50 13.83 22.63
CA GLN A 178 5.18 13.83 23.95
C GLN A 178 4.60 14.90 24.89
N ASN A 179 4.07 16.00 24.34
CA ASN A 179 3.56 17.15 25.11
C ASN A 179 2.05 17.37 24.94
N ASN A 180 1.38 16.56 24.11
CA ASN A 180 -0.03 16.73 23.76
C ASN A 180 -0.82 15.41 24.00
N PRO A 181 -2.15 15.47 24.21
CA PRO A 181 -2.96 14.29 24.48
C PRO A 181 -2.83 13.18 23.43
N LEU A 182 -2.66 11.93 23.86
CA LEU A 182 -2.69 10.78 22.97
C LEU A 182 -4.12 10.52 22.48
N ILE A 183 -4.25 9.85 21.33
CA ILE A 183 -5.56 9.62 20.72
C ILE A 183 -6.20 8.29 21.12
N TYR A 184 -5.47 7.33 21.68
CA TYR A 184 -6.01 6.05 22.19
C TYR A 184 -6.97 5.34 21.22
N PHE A 185 -6.64 5.32 19.93
CA PHE A 185 -7.42 4.74 18.83
C PHE A 185 -8.80 5.35 18.57
N SER A 186 -9.13 6.48 19.20
CA SER A 186 -10.40 7.20 18.99
C SER A 186 -10.61 7.70 17.55
N ASN A 187 -9.56 7.71 16.73
CA ASN A 187 -9.65 7.94 15.28
C ASN A 187 -10.24 6.74 14.49
N SER A 188 -10.41 5.59 15.12
CA SER A 188 -10.99 4.38 14.50
C SER A 188 -12.51 4.40 14.57
N VAL A 189 -13.18 3.93 13.51
CA VAL A 189 -14.67 3.89 13.41
C VAL A 189 -15.32 3.19 14.61
N PHE A 190 -14.68 2.12 15.12
CA PHE A 190 -15.21 1.33 16.24
C PHE A 190 -14.99 2.00 17.61
N ILE A 191 -13.84 2.63 17.82
CA ILE A 191 -13.41 3.14 19.14
C ILE A 191 -13.84 4.59 19.36
N LYS A 192 -14.13 5.34 18.28
CA LYS A 192 -14.67 6.72 18.35
C LYS A 192 -15.93 6.85 19.21
N ARG A 193 -16.70 5.77 19.40
CA ARG A 193 -17.91 5.76 20.26
C ARG A 193 -17.61 5.59 21.74
N LEU A 194 -16.44 5.05 22.08
CA LEU A 194 -16.04 4.72 23.45
C LEU A 194 -15.09 5.77 24.05
N ILE A 195 -14.22 6.33 23.21
CA ILE A 195 -13.19 7.29 23.62
C ILE A 195 -13.35 8.55 22.78
N HIS A 196 -13.42 9.70 23.45
CA HIS A 196 -13.46 11.01 22.82
C HIS A 196 -12.14 11.30 22.10
N TYR A 197 -12.22 11.74 20.84
CA TYR A 197 -11.06 12.15 20.07
C TYR A 197 -10.66 13.58 20.47
N PRO A 198 -9.44 13.82 20.99
CA PRO A 198 -9.11 15.08 21.67
C PRO A 198 -8.79 16.26 20.75
N TYR A 199 -8.97 16.13 19.42
CA TYR A 199 -8.62 17.15 18.43
C TYR A 199 -9.77 17.39 17.44
N ASP A 200 -9.82 18.58 16.83
CA ASP A 200 -10.88 18.91 15.85
C ASP A 200 -10.60 18.36 14.44
N ILE A 201 -9.32 18.12 14.14
CA ILE A 201 -8.84 17.71 12.83
C ILE A 201 -8.14 16.35 12.87
N PRO A 202 -8.11 15.60 11.75
CA PRO A 202 -7.35 14.37 11.64
C PRO A 202 -5.86 14.56 11.96
N VAL A 203 -5.25 13.58 12.64
CA VAL A 203 -3.84 13.63 13.04
C VAL A 203 -2.86 13.98 11.91
N PRO A 204 -2.98 13.46 10.67
CA PRO A 204 -2.07 13.87 9.60
C PRO A 204 -2.14 15.35 9.23
N LEU A 205 -3.29 16.01 9.43
CA LEU A 205 -3.43 17.46 9.21
C LEU A 205 -2.90 18.23 10.42
N LEU A 206 -3.21 17.77 11.64
CA LEU A 206 -2.67 18.33 12.89
C LEU A 206 -1.15 18.40 12.89
N ILE A 207 -0.50 17.32 12.45
CA ILE A 207 0.96 17.28 12.36
C ILE A 207 1.48 18.17 11.22
N SER A 208 0.73 18.33 10.13
CA SER A 208 1.09 19.28 9.07
C SER A 208 1.09 20.73 9.58
N GLU A 209 0.06 21.11 10.33
CA GLU A 209 -0.04 22.42 11.00
C GLU A 209 1.10 22.63 11.99
N PHE A 210 1.40 21.64 12.84
CA PHE A 210 2.51 21.70 13.81
C PHE A 210 3.88 21.91 13.15
N ILE A 211 4.12 21.34 11.97
CA ILE A 211 5.39 21.50 11.25
C ILE A 211 5.47 22.86 10.53
N GLY A 212 4.37 23.60 10.42
CA GLY A 212 4.29 24.83 9.64
C GLY A 212 4.25 24.58 8.13
N HIS A 213 3.79 23.39 7.71
CA HIS A 213 3.55 23.08 6.31
C HIS A 213 2.15 23.52 5.87
N ASN A 214 1.85 23.38 4.57
CA ASN A 214 0.52 23.69 4.04
C ASN A 214 -0.55 22.90 4.85
N PRO A 215 -1.55 23.58 5.45
CA PRO A 215 -2.57 22.94 6.29
C PRO A 215 -3.43 21.92 5.54
N GLU A 216 -3.46 21.95 4.20
CA GLU A 216 -4.13 20.93 3.37
C GLU A 216 -3.28 19.68 3.09
N SER A 217 -2.00 19.67 3.51
CA SER A 217 -1.09 18.57 3.25
C SER A 217 -1.20 17.49 4.32
N TRP A 218 -1.35 16.24 3.89
CA TRP A 218 -1.43 15.12 4.82
C TRP A 218 -0.02 14.67 5.23
N ALA A 219 0.38 14.97 6.46
CA ALA A 219 1.63 14.52 7.06
C ALA A 219 1.51 13.07 7.56
N ASN A 220 1.35 12.13 6.63
CA ASN A 220 1.19 10.70 6.96
C ASN A 220 2.50 10.09 7.43
N THR A 221 2.44 9.32 8.51
CA THR A 221 3.61 8.66 9.10
C THR A 221 3.51 7.14 9.03
N GLY A 222 4.62 6.45 9.23
CA GLY A 222 4.66 4.99 9.33
C GLY A 222 4.13 4.50 10.68
N PHE A 223 4.14 3.18 10.85
CA PHE A 223 3.61 2.52 12.05
C PHE A 223 4.28 2.99 13.36
N LEU A 224 5.53 3.44 13.34
CA LEU A 224 6.23 3.90 14.55
C LEU A 224 5.63 5.20 15.07
N GLY A 225 5.56 6.24 14.24
CA GLY A 225 4.94 7.52 14.60
C GLY A 225 3.45 7.37 14.88
N ALA A 226 2.76 6.54 14.10
CA ALA A 226 1.35 6.25 14.33
C ALA A 226 1.15 5.55 15.68
N GLY A 227 1.92 4.50 15.98
CA GLY A 227 1.87 3.80 17.26
C GLY A 227 2.14 4.73 18.45
N TYR A 228 3.11 5.64 18.31
CA TYR A 228 3.38 6.64 19.36
C TYR A 228 2.19 7.57 19.61
N ALA A 229 1.52 8.05 18.56
CA ALA A 229 0.31 8.87 18.72
C ALA A 229 -0.82 8.13 19.47
N GLN A 230 -0.91 6.80 19.29
CA GLN A 230 -1.95 5.99 19.91
C GLN A 230 -1.72 5.76 21.40
N LEU A 231 -0.54 5.28 21.78
CA LEU A 231 -0.23 4.80 23.14
C LEU A 231 1.21 5.15 23.59
N SER A 232 1.81 6.22 23.05
CA SER A 232 3.22 6.58 23.30
C SER A 232 4.15 5.39 23.03
N TYR A 233 5.19 5.20 23.85
CA TYR A 233 6.16 4.10 23.69
C TYR A 233 5.51 2.72 23.70
N LEU A 234 4.42 2.51 24.46
CA LEU A 234 3.70 1.23 24.46
C LEU A 234 3.11 0.93 23.07
N GLY A 235 2.61 1.96 22.38
CA GLY A 235 2.06 1.82 21.04
C GLY A 235 3.11 1.41 20.01
N ILE A 236 4.34 1.93 20.13
CA ILE A 236 5.47 1.49 19.29
C ILE A 236 5.73 0.00 19.45
N ILE A 237 5.78 -0.49 20.70
CA ILE A 237 6.03 -1.90 21.01
C ILE A 237 4.90 -2.77 20.46
N VAL A 238 3.64 -2.42 20.76
CA VAL A 238 2.46 -3.16 20.32
C VAL A 238 2.42 -3.25 18.80
N TYR A 239 2.60 -2.13 18.09
CA TYR A 239 2.60 -2.13 16.63
C TYR A 239 3.75 -2.95 16.03
N SER A 240 4.94 -2.89 16.62
CA SER A 240 6.10 -3.69 16.19
C SER A 240 5.83 -5.19 16.31
N VAL A 241 5.24 -5.63 17.44
CA VAL A 241 4.85 -7.03 17.66
C VAL A 241 3.79 -7.46 16.66
N LEU A 242 2.77 -6.63 16.43
CA LEU A 242 1.71 -6.92 15.46
C LEU A 242 2.26 -7.04 14.03
N ILE A 243 3.17 -6.16 13.62
CA ILE A 243 3.84 -6.26 12.32
C ILE A 243 4.67 -7.53 12.22
N GLY A 244 5.44 -7.88 13.26
CA GLY A 244 6.18 -9.14 13.32
C GLY A 244 5.26 -10.36 13.15
N PHE A 245 4.10 -10.35 13.80
CA PHE A 245 3.07 -11.39 13.64
C PHE A 245 2.49 -11.44 12.22
N ILE A 246 2.16 -10.29 11.63
CA ILE A 246 1.68 -10.18 10.25
C ILE A 246 2.71 -10.76 9.27
N LEU A 247 3.98 -10.38 9.40
CA LEU A 247 5.07 -10.89 8.55
C LEU A 247 5.24 -12.40 8.71
N ARG A 248 5.08 -12.93 9.93
CA ARG A 248 5.09 -14.38 10.18
C ARG A 248 3.94 -15.09 9.47
N ILE A 249 2.72 -14.52 9.49
CA ILE A 249 1.56 -15.08 8.76
C ILE A 249 1.83 -15.10 7.26
N VAL A 250 2.35 -13.99 6.70
CA VAL A 250 2.67 -13.92 5.27
C VAL A 250 3.71 -14.97 4.92
N ASN A 251 4.84 -15.02 5.64
CA ASN A 251 5.89 -16.00 5.39
C ASN A 251 5.36 -17.44 5.41
N ASN A 252 4.52 -17.77 6.39
CA ASN A 252 3.87 -19.08 6.47
C ASN A 252 2.87 -19.36 5.33
N SER A 253 2.28 -18.32 4.74
CA SER A 253 1.30 -18.45 3.65
C SER A 253 1.97 -18.60 2.29
N THR A 254 3.21 -18.17 2.16
CA THR A 254 3.95 -18.14 0.89
C THR A 254 4.95 -19.30 0.73
N LYS A 255 5.13 -20.15 1.75
CA LYS A 255 6.09 -21.29 1.70
C LYS A 255 5.89 -22.24 0.53
N THR A 256 4.66 -22.38 0.03
CA THR A 256 4.30 -23.28 -1.07
C THR A 256 4.43 -22.64 -2.46
N TYR A 257 4.88 -21.40 -2.53
CA TYR A 257 4.97 -20.62 -3.78
C TYR A 257 6.37 -20.04 -3.96
N PRO A 258 6.77 -19.73 -5.20
CA PRO A 258 7.95 -18.89 -5.41
C PRO A 258 7.81 -17.59 -4.63
N PHE A 259 8.90 -17.17 -3.97
CA PHE A 259 8.95 -15.98 -3.11
C PHE A 259 8.28 -14.75 -3.74
N TRP A 260 8.49 -14.53 -5.04
CA TRP A 260 7.94 -13.38 -5.75
C TRP A 260 6.41 -13.32 -5.76
N VAL A 261 5.71 -14.46 -5.76
CA VAL A 261 4.24 -14.50 -5.78
C VAL A 261 3.70 -13.88 -4.49
N GLY A 262 4.22 -14.32 -3.35
CA GLY A 262 3.89 -13.78 -2.05
C GLY A 262 4.22 -12.31 -1.92
N SER A 263 5.50 -11.99 -2.15
CA SER A 263 6.06 -10.65 -1.98
C SER A 263 5.37 -9.61 -2.86
N SER A 264 4.98 -9.97 -4.09
CA SER A 264 4.31 -9.06 -5.01
C SER A 264 2.97 -8.51 -4.50
N LEU A 265 2.23 -9.30 -3.71
CA LEU A 265 0.90 -8.94 -3.21
C LEU A 265 0.96 -8.09 -1.93
N ILE A 266 2.00 -8.28 -1.12
CA ILE A 266 2.15 -7.60 0.16
C ILE A 266 3.11 -6.42 0.11
N ALA A 267 4.00 -6.33 -0.89
CA ALA A 267 5.06 -5.32 -0.92
C ALA A 267 4.51 -3.89 -0.84
N ILE A 268 3.48 -3.57 -1.62
CA ILE A 268 2.88 -2.22 -1.64
C ILE A 268 2.25 -1.86 -0.29
N PRO A 269 1.29 -2.64 0.26
CA PRO A 269 0.69 -2.30 1.54
C PRO A 269 1.70 -2.31 2.70
N ILE A 270 2.68 -3.22 2.71
CA ILE A 270 3.75 -3.21 3.72
C ILE A 270 4.59 -1.94 3.59
N PHE A 271 5.05 -1.60 2.38
CA PHE A 271 5.83 -0.37 2.17
C PHE A 271 5.05 0.87 2.65
N SER A 272 3.74 0.91 2.42
CA SER A 272 2.87 1.98 2.93
C SER A 272 2.85 2.04 4.46
N VAL A 273 2.67 0.91 5.16
CA VAL A 273 2.68 0.84 6.63
C VAL A 273 4.02 1.29 7.22
N PHE A 274 5.12 0.97 6.56
CA PHE A 274 6.45 1.34 7.04
C PHE A 274 6.77 2.83 6.85
N THR A 275 6.17 3.46 5.84
CA THR A 275 6.59 4.81 5.41
C THR A 275 5.55 5.91 5.61
N SER A 276 4.27 5.59 5.53
CA SER A 276 3.23 6.60 5.24
C SER A 276 1.80 6.16 5.60
N SER A 277 1.61 5.18 6.47
CA SER A 277 0.29 4.77 6.91
C SER A 277 0.31 4.18 8.33
N ASP A 278 -0.72 4.50 9.11
CA ASP A 278 -1.04 3.78 10.35
C ASP A 278 -1.27 2.29 10.05
N LEU A 279 -0.93 1.40 10.98
CA LEU A 279 -1.09 -0.04 10.84
C LEU A 279 -2.54 -0.44 10.55
N THR A 280 -3.51 0.16 11.24
CA THR A 280 -4.94 -0.12 11.05
C THR A 280 -5.41 0.31 9.65
N THR A 281 -4.99 1.49 9.20
CA THR A 281 -5.22 1.99 7.83
C THR A 281 -4.52 1.13 6.79
N GLY A 282 -3.33 0.62 7.07
CA GLY A 282 -2.62 -0.32 6.21
C GLY A 282 -3.35 -1.65 6.04
N LEU A 283 -3.85 -2.21 7.15
CA LEU A 283 -4.64 -3.44 7.19
C LEU A 283 -5.93 -3.31 6.40
N LEU A 284 -6.69 -2.25 6.67
CA LEU A 284 -8.00 -2.03 6.09
C LEU A 284 -7.89 -1.31 4.74
N THR A 285 -7.54 -0.02 4.72
CA THR A 285 -7.58 0.83 3.52
C THR A 285 -6.59 0.42 2.43
N HIS A 286 -5.35 0.09 2.78
CA HIS A 286 -4.37 -0.37 1.77
C HIS A 286 -4.50 -1.86 1.44
N GLY A 287 -5.40 -2.57 2.13
CA GLY A 287 -5.78 -3.94 1.82
C GLY A 287 -4.72 -4.98 2.20
N LEU A 288 -3.84 -4.69 3.16
CA LEU A 288 -2.88 -5.69 3.65
C LEU A 288 -3.60 -6.94 4.19
N ALA A 289 -4.69 -6.76 4.94
CA ALA A 289 -5.50 -7.86 5.46
C ALA A 289 -6.13 -8.68 4.33
N LEU A 290 -6.61 -8.02 3.27
CA LEU A 290 -7.14 -8.69 2.08
C LEU A 290 -6.05 -9.44 1.31
N GLY A 291 -4.85 -8.87 1.17
CA GLY A 291 -3.70 -9.56 0.58
C GLY A 291 -3.34 -10.83 1.35
N ILE A 292 -3.31 -10.76 2.69
CA ILE A 292 -3.10 -11.92 3.56
C ILE A 292 -4.22 -12.95 3.40
N PHE A 293 -5.46 -12.52 3.32
CA PHE A 293 -6.62 -13.40 3.10
C PHE A 293 -6.53 -14.13 1.75
N LEU A 294 -6.18 -13.43 0.67
CA LEU A 294 -5.97 -14.05 -0.64
C LEU A 294 -4.80 -15.04 -0.61
N LEU A 295 -3.69 -14.70 0.07
CA LEU A 295 -2.55 -15.60 0.27
C LEU A 295 -2.95 -16.87 1.04
N TRP A 296 -3.78 -16.73 2.07
CA TRP A 296 -4.31 -17.85 2.82
C TRP A 296 -5.22 -18.74 1.95
N LEU A 297 -6.10 -18.15 1.14
CA LEU A 297 -6.98 -18.90 0.22
C LEU A 297 -6.22 -19.70 -0.85
N ILE A 298 -5.09 -19.19 -1.34
CA ILE A 298 -4.31 -19.93 -2.35
C ILE A 298 -3.51 -21.07 -1.70
N LYS A 299 -2.96 -20.86 -0.49
CA LYS A 299 -2.16 -21.85 0.24
C LYS A 299 -2.85 -23.21 0.37
N THR A 300 -4.17 -23.22 0.58
CA THR A 300 -4.95 -24.42 0.93
C THR A 300 -4.98 -25.53 -0.10
N ASN A 301 -4.50 -25.31 -1.34
CA ASN A 301 -4.68 -26.25 -2.45
C ASN A 301 -3.40 -26.87 -3.04
N ILE A 302 -2.21 -26.33 -2.78
CA ILE A 302 -0.97 -26.82 -3.47
C ILE A 302 -0.11 -27.72 -2.57
N ALA A 303 -0.35 -27.74 -1.26
CA ALA A 303 0.32 -28.66 -0.33
C ALA A 303 -0.01 -30.15 -0.54
N LYS A 304 -0.72 -30.52 -1.62
CA LYS A 304 -1.09 -31.90 -1.98
C LYS A 304 -0.75 -32.28 -3.43
N SER A 305 0.01 -31.47 -4.18
CA SER A 305 0.40 -31.79 -5.55
C SER A 305 1.90 -32.10 -5.72
N THR A 306 2.54 -32.61 -4.67
CA THR A 306 3.87 -33.22 -4.71
C THR A 306 3.76 -34.61 -4.15
#